data_AF-A0A0V0GDS6-F1
#
_entry.id   AF-A0A0V0GDS6-F1
#
_cell.length_a   1.000
_cell.length_b   1.000
_cell.length_c   1.000
_cell.angle_alpha   90.00
_cell.angle_beta   90.00
_cell.angle_gamma   90.00
#
_symmetry.space_group_name_H-M   'P 1'
#
loop_
_entity.id
_entity.type
_entity.pdbx_description
1 polymer ?
#
loop_
_entity_poly.entity_id
_entity_poly.type
_entity_poly.pdbx_seq_one_letter_code
_entity_poly.pdbx_strand_id
1 'polypeptide(L)' 'MAPYEVLYGRRCRSPIGWFKVGEAAFIGPDSVHEAMEKVLLIRDRLKIAQSRQKSYADVREGT' A
#
# COMPACT_ATOMS: atom_id res chain seq x y z
N MET A 1 34.42 -10.43 21.58
CA MET A 1 33.81 -9.23 20.96
C MET A 1 33.04 -9.71 19.74
N ALA A 2 31.71 -9.73 19.83
CA ALA A 2 30.87 -10.42 18.85
C ALA A 2 30.67 -9.54 17.59
N PRO A 3 30.58 -10.14 16.38
CA PRO A 3 30.45 -9.40 15.12
C PRO A 3 29.26 -8.42 15.09
N TYR A 4 28.22 -8.72 15.87
CA TYR A 4 26.99 -7.95 15.97
C TYR A 4 27.17 -6.55 16.58
N GLU A 5 28.04 -6.39 17.58
CA GLU A 5 28.26 -5.10 18.26
C GLU A 5 29.06 -4.12 17.38
N VAL A 6 29.99 -4.63 16.57
CA VAL A 6 30.83 -3.84 15.65
C VAL A 6 30.03 -3.32 14.45
N LEU A 7 29.09 -4.13 13.94
CA LEU A 7 28.30 -3.76 12.77
C LEU A 7 27.23 -2.70 13.06
N TYR A 8 26.70 -2.70 14.28
CA TYR A 8 25.52 -1.89 14.58
C TYR A 8 25.75 -0.78 15.59
N GLY A 9 26.81 -0.82 16.42
CA GLY A 9 27.47 0.29 17.15
C GLY A 9 26.63 1.27 18.00
N ARG A 10 25.31 1.23 17.91
CA ARG A 10 24.31 2.16 18.45
C ARG A 10 22.97 1.39 18.46
N ARG A 11 22.04 1.75 19.35
CA ARG A 11 20.68 1.18 19.33
C ARG A 11 20.07 1.44 17.95
N CYS A 12 19.93 0.40 17.12
CA CYS A 12 19.28 0.49 15.82
C CYS A 12 17.84 0.95 16.02
N ARG A 13 17.58 2.25 15.78
CA ARG A 13 16.20 2.71 15.59
C ARG A 13 15.78 2.26 14.20
N SER A 14 14.87 1.29 14.16
CA SER A 14 14.24 0.86 12.92
C SER A 14 13.63 2.06 12.19
N PRO A 15 13.80 2.20 10.85
CA PRO A 15 13.14 3.23 10.06
C PRO A 15 11.60 3.17 10.09
N ILE A 16 11.03 2.08 10.62
CA ILE A 16 9.59 1.87 10.75
C ILE A 16 8.91 2.93 11.65
N GLY A 17 9.68 3.76 12.38
CA GLY A 17 9.18 4.82 13.26
C GLY A 17 9.24 6.25 12.71
N TRP A 18 9.31 6.48 11.40
CA TRP A 18 9.37 7.83 10.82
C TRP A 18 8.04 8.59 10.73
N PHE A 19 6.90 7.95 11.04
CA PHE A 19 5.71 8.74 11.31
C PHE A 19 5.92 9.47 12.64
N LYS A 20 5.90 10.80 12.61
CA LYS A 20 5.85 11.55 13.87
C LYS A 20 4.65 11.02 14.64
N VAL A 21 4.82 10.68 15.91
CA VAL A 21 3.72 10.36 16.82
C VAL A 21 2.83 11.61 16.88
N GLY A 22 1.81 11.67 16.02
CA GLY A 22 1.09 12.91 15.70
C GLY A 22 0.63 13.03 14.24
N GLU A 23 1.38 12.48 13.28
CA GLU A 23 0.95 12.43 11.86
C GLU A 23 -0.19 11.45 11.64
N ALA A 24 -0.16 10.30 12.32
CA ALA A 24 -1.30 9.38 12.36
C ALA A 24 -2.52 9.98 13.07
N ALA A 25 -2.31 10.91 14.01
CA ALA A 25 -3.38 11.62 14.72
C ALA A 25 -3.93 12.82 13.94
N PHE A 26 -3.20 13.32 12.93
CA PHE A 26 -3.61 14.43 12.06
C PHE A 26 -4.56 13.97 10.94
N ILE A 27 -4.65 12.67 10.68
CA ILE A 27 -5.63 12.14 9.74
C ILE A 27 -7.01 12.18 10.41
N GLY A 28 -7.70 13.30 10.23
CA GLY A 28 -9.08 13.45 10.66
C GLY A 28 -10.00 12.43 9.96
N PRO A 29 -11.19 12.18 10.53
CA PRO A 29 -12.18 11.27 9.95
C PRO A 29 -12.55 11.64 8.49
N ASP A 30 -12.49 12.92 8.13
CA ASP A 30 -12.74 13.40 6.77
C ASP A 30 -11.68 12.88 5.77
N SER A 31 -10.40 12.86 6.16
CA SER A 31 -9.32 12.32 5.33
C SER A 31 -9.40 10.80 5.20
N VAL A 32 -9.88 10.10 6.25
CA VAL A 32 -10.17 8.67 6.17
C VAL A 32 -11.31 8.41 5.18
N HIS A 33 -12.37 9.23 5.22
CA HIS A 33 -13.49 9.12 4.31
C HIS A 33 -13.07 9.34 2.85
N GLU A 34 -12.31 10.40 2.58
CA GLU A 34 -11.77 10.69 1.25
C GLU A 34 -10.87 9.55 0.72
N ALA A 35 -10.04 8.97 1.60
CA ALA A 35 -9.22 7.81 1.25
C ALA A 35 -10.08 6.58 0.92
N MET A 36 -11.14 6.33 1.68
CA MET A 36 -12.08 5.24 1.42
C MET A 36 -12.79 5.39 0.07
N GLU A 37 -13.25 6.60 -0.28
CA GLU A 37 -13.85 6.86 -1.60
C GLU A 37 -12.88 6.59 -2.74
N LYS A 38 -11.62 7.03 -2.59
CA LYS A 38 -10.56 6.76 -3.59
C LYS A 38 -10.28 5.26 -3.71
N VAL A 39 -10.28 4.52 -2.61
CA VAL A 39 -10.10 3.06 -2.61
C VAL A 39 -11.26 2.36 -3.35
N LEU A 40 -12.50 2.79 -3.13
CA LEU A 40 -13.67 2.27 -3.84
C LEU A 40 -13.55 2.50 -5.35
N LEU A 41 -13.18 3.72 -5.75
CA LEU A 41 -12.98 4.07 -7.15
C LEU A 41 -11.89 3.22 -7.83
N ILE A 42 -10.76 2.99 -7.15
CA ILE A 42 -9.68 2.14 -7.66
C ILE A 42 -10.18 0.70 -7.83
N ARG A 43 -10.93 0.18 -6.85
CA ARG A 43 -11.47 -1.18 -6.88
C ARG A 43 -12.40 -1.40 -8.07
N ASP A 44 -13.27 -0.43 -8.36
CA ASP A 44 -14.19 -0.52 -9.50
C ASP A 44 -13.45 -0.46 -10.84
N ARG A 45 -12.46 0.42 -10.96
CA ARG A 45 -11.58 0.47 -12.15
C ARG A 45 -10.84 -0.84 -12.37
N LEU A 46 -10.34 -1.46 -11.31
CA LEU A 46 -9.66 -2.75 -11.38
C LEU A 46 -10.59 -3.87 -11.86
N LYS A 47 -11.85 -3.92 -11.36
CA LYS A 47 -12.85 -4.88 -11.83
C LYS A 47 -13.15 -4.71 -13.32
N ILE A 48 -13.29 -3.47 -13.79
CA ILE A 48 -13.52 -3.17 -15.21
C ILE A 48 -12.32 -3.62 -16.05
N ALA A 49 -11.10 -3.29 -15.62
CA ALA A 49 -9.88 -3.70 -16.32
C ALA A 49 -9.75 -5.23 -16.39
N GLN A 50 -10.05 -5.93 -15.29
CA GLN A 50 -10.04 -7.39 -15.24
C GLN A 50 -11.08 -8.00 -16.19
N SER A 51 -12.30 -7.46 -16.20
CA SER A 51 -13.36 -7.91 -17.13
C SER A 51 -12.95 -7.75 -18.58
N ARG A 52 -12.35 -6.60 -18.93
CA ARG A 52 -11.81 -6.35 -20.29
C ARG A 52 -10.69 -7.33 -20.65
N GLN A 53 -9.74 -7.55 -19.75
CA GLN A 53 -8.66 -8.52 -19.95
C GLN A 53 -9.20 -9.93 -20.19
N LYS A 54 -10.21 -10.34 -19.41
CA LYS A 54 -10.86 -11.63 -19.57
C LYS A 54 -11.53 -11.76 -20.93
N SER A 55 -12.30 -10.75 -21.35
CA SER A 55 -12.90 -10.74 -22.69
C SER A 55 -11.85 -10.84 -23.80
N TYR A 56 -10.71 -10.16 -23.68
CA TYR A 56 -9.61 -10.28 -24.66
C TYR A 56 -8.92 -11.66 -24.65
N ALA A 57 -8.94 -12.37 -23.53
CA ALA A 57 -8.42 -13.73 -23.43
C ALA A 57 -9.42 -14.73 -24.03
N ASP A 58 -10.70 -14.62 -23.67
CA ASP A 58 -11.77 -15.48 -24.18
C ASP A 58 -11.89 -15.41 -25.72
N VAL A 59 -11.73 -14.21 -26.31
CA VAL A 59 -11.71 -14.03 -27.78
C VAL A 59 -10.49 -14.71 -28.43
N ARG A 60 -9.35 -14.79 -27.72
CA ARG A 60 -8.12 -15.43 -28.22
C ARG A 60 -8.11 -16.95 -28.06
N GLU A 61 -8.88 -17.50 -27.14
CA GLU A 61 -9.03 -18.95 -26.97
C GLU A 61 -10.06 -19.57 -27.92
N GLY A 62 -10.95 -18.74 -28.50
CA GLY A 62 -11.96 -19.17 -29.47
C GLY A 62 -11.50 -19.23 -30.92
N THR A 63 -10.23 -18.96 -31.21
CA THR A 63 -9.59 -19.11 -32.55
C THR A 63 -8.65 -20.30 -32.58
#